data_AF-A0A920ELN9-F1
#
_entry.id   AF-A0A920ELN9-F1
#
_cell.length_a   1.000
_cell.length_b   1.000
_cell.length_c   1.000
_cell.angle_alpha   90.00
_cell.angle_beta   90.00
_cell.angle_gamma   90.00
#
_symmetry.space_group_name_H-M   'P 1'
#
loop_
_entity.id
_entity.type
_entity.pdbx_description
1 polymer ?
#
loop_
_entity_poly.entity_id
_entity_poly.type
_entity_poly.pdbx_seq_one_letter_code
_entity_poly.pdbx_strand_id
1 'polypeptide(L)'
;MRDNFIKNCYKKILAADSVYDIAIVSPTQFAPKLSSKLSNHLFIKREDLQPVFSFKLRGAYNKISKLKNIKHIVAASAGNHAQGSP
;
A
#
# COMPACT_ATOMS: atom_id res chain seq x y z
N MET A 1 -1.33 -20.64 17.73
CA MET A 1 -1.59 -19.18 17.91
C MET A 1 -1.16 -18.33 16.71
N ARG A 2 0.06 -18.49 16.15
CA ARG A 2 0.56 -17.70 15.00
C ARG A 2 -0.31 -17.82 13.73
N ASP A 3 -0.83 -19.01 13.44
CA ASP A 3 -1.61 -19.25 12.22
C ASP A 3 -2.98 -18.55 12.23
N ASN A 4 -3.62 -18.42 13.39
CA ASN A 4 -4.90 -17.70 13.50
C ASN A 4 -4.73 -16.20 13.28
N PHE A 5 -3.60 -15.63 13.71
CA PHE A 5 -3.28 -14.24 13.45
C PHE A 5 -3.11 -13.96 11.95
N ILE A 6 -2.28 -14.76 11.27
CA ILE A 6 -2.05 -14.65 9.82
C ILE A 6 -3.37 -14.76 9.05
N LYS A 7 -4.19 -15.77 9.38
CA LYS A 7 -5.52 -15.97 8.75
C LYS A 7 -6.42 -14.76 8.94
N ASN A 8 -6.43 -14.15 10.12
CA ASN A 8 -7.23 -12.96 10.38
C ASN A 8 -6.74 -11.73 9.59
N CYS A 9 -5.42 -11.52 9.53
CA CYS A 9 -4.82 -10.46 8.72
C CYS A 9 -5.19 -10.63 7.24
N TYR A 10 -5.08 -11.84 6.70
CA TYR A 10 -5.44 -12.14 5.33
C TYR A 10 -6.91 -11.83 5.03
N LYS A 11 -7.83 -12.27 5.89
CA LYS A 11 -9.26 -11.93 5.76
C LYS A 11 -9.51 -10.42 5.76
N LYS A 12 -8.83 -9.66 6.62
CA LYS A 12 -8.96 -8.20 6.67
C LYS A 12 -8.42 -7.51 5.43
N ILE A 13 -7.36 -8.05 4.82
CA ILE A 13 -6.80 -7.54 3.56
C ILE A 13 -7.78 -7.79 2.42
N LEU A 14 -8.36 -8.99 2.34
CA LEU A 14 -9.37 -9.30 1.31
C LEU A 14 -10.63 -8.46 1.45
N ALA A 15 -11.07 -8.15 2.68
CA ALA A 15 -12.25 -7.31 2.91
C ALA A 15 -12.00 -5.81 2.69
N ALA A 16 -10.84 -5.40 2.17
CA ALA A 16 -10.46 -4.02 1.96
C ALA A 16 -10.74 -3.53 0.53
N ASP A 17 -11.80 -4.00 -0.13
CA ASP A 17 -12.08 -3.70 -1.55
C ASP A 17 -12.23 -2.21 -1.85
N SER A 18 -12.74 -1.42 -0.89
CA SER A 18 -12.89 0.04 -1.04
C SER A 18 -11.59 0.76 -1.42
N VAL A 19 -10.41 0.18 -1.18
CA VAL A 19 -9.13 0.83 -1.56
C VAL A 19 -9.05 1.16 -3.05
N TYR A 20 -9.74 0.41 -3.91
CA TYR A 20 -9.69 0.60 -5.35
C TYR A 20 -10.54 1.75 -5.88
N ASP A 21 -11.35 2.39 -5.02
CA ASP A 21 -12.05 3.63 -5.37
C ASP A 21 -11.06 4.76 -5.70
N ILE A 22 -9.87 4.72 -5.08
CA ILE A 22 -8.85 5.78 -5.19
C ILE A 22 -7.44 5.28 -5.50
N ALA A 23 -7.16 3.99 -5.31
CA ALA A 23 -5.85 3.41 -5.57
C ALA A 23 -5.87 2.60 -6.86
N ILE A 24 -4.80 2.71 -7.64
CA ILE A 24 -4.63 1.92 -8.85
C ILE A 24 -4.06 0.53 -8.54
N VAL A 25 -4.27 -0.42 -9.44
CA VAL A 25 -3.45 -1.63 -9.48
C VAL A 25 -2.10 -1.25 -10.07
N SER A 26 -1.12 -0.97 -9.20
CA SER A 26 0.22 -0.60 -9.61
C SER A 26 0.90 -1.76 -10.36
N PRO A 27 1.77 -1.50 -11.35
CA PRO A 27 2.44 -2.55 -12.08
C PRO A 27 3.47 -3.28 -11.21
N THR A 28 3.67 -4.57 -11.51
CA THR A 28 4.77 -5.37 -10.98
C THR A 28 5.82 -5.49 -12.09
N GLN A 29 6.96 -4.82 -11.93
CA GLN A 29 7.98 -4.70 -12.97
C GLN A 29 9.18 -5.60 -12.65
N PHE A 30 9.67 -6.34 -13.64
CA PHE A 30 10.91 -7.10 -13.50
C PHE A 30 12.10 -6.14 -13.41
N ALA A 31 13.04 -6.43 -12.49
CA ALA A 31 14.23 -5.62 -12.26
C ALA A 31 15.48 -6.36 -12.78
N PRO A 32 15.82 -6.29 -14.08
CA PRO A 32 16.84 -7.15 -14.69
C PRO A 32 18.24 -6.94 -14.09
N LYS A 33 18.64 -5.69 -13.85
CA LYS A 33 19.96 -5.37 -13.27
C LYS A 33 20.11 -5.92 -11.85
N LEU A 34 19.09 -5.73 -11.01
CA LEU A 34 19.12 -6.22 -9.63
C LEU A 34 19.02 -7.75 -9.59
N SER A 35 18.21 -8.32 -10.48
CA SER A 35 18.05 -9.77 -10.63
C SER A 35 19.36 -10.45 -11.00
N SER A 36 20.08 -9.89 -11.97
CA SER A 36 21.42 -10.37 -12.35
C SER A 36 22.43 -10.21 -11.20
N LYS A 37 22.43 -9.07 -10.51
CA LYS A 37 23.34 -8.81 -9.39
C LYS A 37 23.15 -9.76 -8.21
N LEU A 38 21.90 -10.16 -7.94
CA LEU A 38 21.54 -11.00 -6.79
C LEU A 38 21.26 -12.46 -7.18
N SER A 39 21.51 -12.84 -8.45
CA SER A 39 21.24 -14.18 -9.00
C SER A 39 19.85 -14.72 -8.65
N ASN A 40 18.83 -13.87 -8.75
CA ASN A 40 17.44 -14.20 -8.41
C ASN A 40 16.45 -13.41 -9.27
N HIS A 41 15.21 -13.87 -9.43
CA HIS A 41 14.18 -13.14 -10.17
C HIS A 41 13.49 -12.13 -9.27
N LEU A 42 13.84 -10.86 -9.45
CA LEU A 42 13.32 -9.77 -8.63
C LEU A 42 12.30 -8.95 -9.38
N PHE A 43 11.17 -8.74 -8.72
CA PHE A 43 10.07 -7.93 -9.20
C PHE A 43 9.79 -6.80 -8.21
N ILE A 44 9.54 -5.60 -8.74
CA ILE A 44 9.24 -4.41 -7.98
C ILE A 44 7.77 -4.08 -8.15
N LYS A 45 7.03 -4.01 -7.05
CA LYS A 45 5.66 -3.48 -7.03
C LYS A 45 5.73 -1.95 -6.97
N ARG A 46 5.33 -1.28 -8.05
CA ARG A 46 5.49 0.17 -8.24
C ARG A 46 4.44 1.01 -7.50
N GLU A 47 4.38 0.88 -6.16
CA GLU A 47 3.46 1.71 -5.34
C GLU A 47 3.83 3.20 -5.32
N ASP A 48 5.00 3.57 -5.85
CA ASP A 48 5.39 4.95 -6.18
C ASP A 48 4.53 5.56 -7.29
N LEU A 49 3.86 4.74 -8.11
CA LEU A 49 2.93 5.20 -9.14
C LEU A 49 1.50 5.43 -8.64
N GLN A 50 1.24 5.26 -7.33
CA GLN A 50 -0.04 5.65 -6.75
C GLN A 50 -0.24 7.17 -6.87
N PRO A 51 -1.50 7.68 -6.86
CA PRO A 51 -1.79 9.12 -6.96
C PRO A 51 -1.11 10.00 -5.90
N VAL A 52 -0.74 9.42 -4.75
CA VAL A 52 -0.01 10.11 -3.66
C VAL A 52 1.42 9.58 -3.49
N PHE A 53 1.98 8.98 -4.54
CA PHE A 53 3.34 8.45 -4.62
C PHE A 53 3.71 7.42 -3.54
N SER A 54 2.72 6.81 -2.89
CA SER A 54 2.94 5.76 -1.89
C SER A 54 1.73 4.90 -1.60
N PHE A 55 1.99 3.76 -0.97
CA PHE A 55 0.98 2.79 -0.56
C PHE A 55 0.06 3.26 0.58
N LYS A 56 0.44 4.32 1.33
CA LYS A 56 -0.27 4.77 2.54
C LYS A 56 -1.74 5.13 2.26
N LEU A 57 -2.05 5.56 1.04
CA LEU A 57 -3.40 5.91 0.59
C LEU A 57 -4.41 4.79 0.81
N ARG A 58 -4.02 3.54 0.49
CA ARG A 58 -4.89 2.36 0.59
C ARG A 58 -5.37 2.18 2.04
N GLY A 59 -4.43 2.18 2.98
CA GLY A 59 -4.73 2.00 4.41
C GLY A 59 -5.56 3.15 4.99
N ALA A 60 -5.20 4.40 4.64
CA ALA A 60 -5.94 5.58 5.07
C ALA A 60 -7.39 5.54 4.60
N TYR A 61 -7.63 5.28 3.32
CA TYR A 61 -8.97 5.25 2.76
C TYR A 61 -9.82 4.10 3.30
N ASN A 62 -9.28 2.87 3.36
CA ASN A 62 -10.00 1.73 3.95
C ASN A 62 -10.40 1.97 5.42
N LYS A 63 -9.65 2.80 6.15
CA LYS A 63 -10.01 3.21 7.51
C LYS A 63 -11.12 4.26 7.51
N ILE A 64 -10.96 5.31 6.69
CA ILE A 64 -11.89 6.45 6.63
C ILE A 64 -13.25 6.02 6.07
N SER A 65 -13.27 5.16 5.04
CA SER A 65 -14.50 4.67 4.39
C SER A 65 -15.45 3.91 5.32
N LYS A 66 -14.94 3.40 6.45
CA LYS A 66 -15.72 2.66 7.45
C LYS A 66 -16.26 3.54 8.57
N LEU A 67 -15.83 4.80 8.65
CA LEU A 67 -16.30 5.72 9.68
C LEU A 67 -17.64 6.33 9.26
N LYS A 68 -18.58 6.42 10.20
CA LYS A 68 -19.87 7.11 10.02
C LYS A 68 -19.91 8.33 10.92
N ASN A 69 -20.60 9.39 10.49
CA ASN A 69 -20.84 10.62 11.26
C ASN A 69 -19.57 11.36 11.73
N ILE A 70 -18.54 11.39 10.90
CA ILE A 70 -17.30 12.11 11.20
C ILE A 70 -17.39 13.56 10.73
N LYS A 71 -17.10 14.50 11.63
CA LYS A 71 -16.98 15.94 11.30
C LYS A 71 -15.54 16.34 10.97
N HIS A 72 -14.55 15.76 11.66
CA HIS A 72 -13.13 16.09 11.51
C HIS A 72 -12.25 14.85 11.68
N ILE A 73 -11.15 14.78 10.92
CA ILE A 73 -10.12 13.74 11.02
C ILE A 73 -8.77 14.43 11.15
N VAL A 74 -7.98 14.01 12.15
CA VAL A 74 -6.60 14.46 12.32
C VAL A 74 -5.71 13.22 12.28
N ALA A 75 -4.65 13.26 11.48
CA ALA A 75 -3.64 12.22 11.40
C ALA A 75 -2.26 12.86 11.40
N ALA A 76 -1.35 12.31 12.21
CA ALA A 76 0.06 12.65 12.17
C ALA A 76 0.84 11.47 11.58
N SER A 77 1.75 11.74 10.64
CA SER A 77 2.63 10.73 10.07
C SER A 77 4.00 11.34 9.85
N ALA A 78 5.06 10.59 10.15
CA ALA A 78 6.34 10.86 9.53
C ALA A 78 6.14 10.63 8.03
N GLY A 79 6.20 11.72 7.24
CA GLY A 79 6.06 11.66 5.79
C GLY A 79 7.00 10.60 5.21
N ASN A 80 6.73 10.13 3.98
CA ASN A 80 7.72 9.30 3.31
C ASN A 80 9.00 10.14 3.23
N HIS A 81 10.04 9.70 3.92
CA HIS A 81 11.29 10.42 4.05
C HIS A 81 11.85 10.68 2.65
N ALA A 82 12.21 11.93 2.38
CA ALA A 82 12.69 12.48 1.11
C ALA A 82 11.65 12.54 -0.02
N GLN A 83 11.11 13.75 -0.19
CA GLN A 83 10.48 14.26 -1.40
C GLN A 83 11.50 14.20 -2.56
N GLY A 84 11.58 13.07 -3.23
CA GLY A 84 12.24 12.93 -4.53
C GLY A 84 11.20 13.13 -5.62
N SER A 85 10.98 14.38 -6.00
CA SER A 85 10.31 14.73 -7.26
C SER A 85 11.02 15.98 -7.81
N PRO A 86 11.23 16.04 -9.14
CA PRO A 86 12.17 16.94 -9.82
C PRO A 86 11.89 18.42 -9.63
#